data_AF-U1GB40-F1
#
_entry.id   AF-U1GB40-F1
#
_cell.length_a   1.000
_cell.length_b   1.000
_cell.length_c   1.000
_cell.angle_alpha   90.00
_cell.angle_beta   90.00
_cell.angle_gamma   90.00
#
_symmetry.space_group_name_H-M   'P 1'
#
loop_
_entity.id
_entity.type
_entity.pdbx_description
1 polymer ?
#
loop_
_entity_poly.entity_id
_entity_poly.type
_entity_poly.pdbx_seq_one_letter_code
_entity_poly.pdbx_strand_id
1 'polypeptide(L)'
;MARRSGRKTKAPEHFDSVVRIRDNSTQTSKKTKRQKRNLLTSANALQTNSPILKEDIQSLFASTILRWSSMTEEKKRNLIDAFPPAYRIHNTDETGKLQCPISKEFVANDSIIKRDVARFKRDVEAGYYLKKWQDEGEKAMKERAEGHFNEYIKQHAEDSFGKTQESHKDHKMMNGMDEKKTESDNESKGD
;
A
#
# COMPACT_ATOMS: atom_id res chain seq x y z
N MET A 1 -46.55 -10.13 -39.66
CA MET A 1 -45.44 -10.50 -40.56
C MET A 1 -44.39 -9.40 -40.53
N ALA A 2 -43.19 -9.68 -40.00
CA ALA A 2 -42.05 -8.76 -40.08
C ALA A 2 -40.75 -9.59 -40.13
N ARG A 3 -40.05 -9.53 -41.26
CA ARG A 3 -38.78 -10.21 -41.53
C ARG A 3 -37.64 -9.36 -40.94
N ARG A 4 -36.85 -9.89 -40.01
CA ARG A 4 -35.58 -9.26 -39.58
C ARG A 4 -34.39 -10.04 -40.14
N SER A 5 -33.69 -9.34 -41.03
CA SER A 5 -32.53 -9.73 -41.83
C SER A 5 -31.31 -10.04 -40.96
N GLY A 6 -30.64 -11.17 -41.23
CA GLY A 6 -29.34 -11.51 -40.67
C GLY A 6 -28.22 -10.64 -41.25
N ARG A 7 -27.33 -10.11 -40.40
CA ARG A 7 -26.06 -9.51 -40.82
C ARG A 7 -25.06 -10.62 -41.10
N LYS A 8 -24.66 -10.77 -42.36
CA LYS A 8 -23.50 -11.58 -42.76
C LYS A 8 -22.23 -10.77 -42.55
N THR A 9 -21.30 -11.29 -41.76
CA THR A 9 -19.92 -10.84 -41.67
C THR A 9 -19.20 -11.19 -42.98
N LYS A 10 -18.39 -10.26 -43.50
CA LYS A 10 -17.58 -10.48 -44.71
C LYS A 10 -16.12 -10.22 -44.31
N ALA A 11 -15.35 -11.29 -44.15
CA ALA A 11 -13.89 -11.24 -44.11
C ALA A 11 -13.37 -11.27 -45.56
N PRO A 12 -12.36 -10.47 -45.92
CA PRO A 12 -11.65 -10.66 -47.18
C PRO A 12 -10.61 -11.77 -47.03
N GLU A 13 -10.80 -12.82 -47.82
CA GLU A 13 -9.81 -13.86 -48.11
C GLU A 13 -8.89 -13.40 -49.26
N HIS A 14 -7.65 -13.86 -49.17
CA HIS A 14 -6.77 -14.25 -50.27
C HIS A 14 -5.72 -13.27 -50.83
N PHE A 15 -4.46 -13.55 -50.47
CA PHE A 15 -3.36 -13.62 -51.43
C PHE A 15 -2.55 -14.89 -51.10
N ASP A 16 -2.81 -15.98 -51.83
CA ASP A 16 -1.78 -16.99 -52.15
C ASP A 16 -0.81 -16.34 -53.17
N SER A 17 0.48 -16.65 -53.26
CA SER A 17 1.07 -17.99 -53.35
C SER A 17 2.60 -17.95 -53.19
N VAL A 18 3.12 -18.95 -52.45
CA VAL A 18 4.24 -19.85 -52.83
C VAL A 18 5.57 -19.24 -53.29
N VAL A 19 6.63 -19.43 -52.49
CA VAL A 19 7.78 -20.31 -52.82
C VAL A 19 8.37 -20.85 -51.51
N ARG A 20 8.30 -22.18 -51.33
CA ARG A 20 9.08 -22.90 -50.33
C ARG A 20 10.44 -23.24 -50.94
N ILE A 21 11.53 -22.73 -50.37
CA ILE A 21 12.88 -23.30 -50.55
C ILE A 21 13.47 -23.56 -49.16
N ARG A 22 13.48 -24.85 -48.80
CA ARG A 22 14.45 -25.53 -47.92
C ARG A 22 15.70 -25.79 -48.77
N ASP A 23 16.97 -25.83 -48.34
CA ASP A 23 17.65 -25.97 -47.05
C ASP A 23 19.06 -25.32 -47.19
N ASN A 24 19.70 -24.89 -46.10
CA ASN A 24 20.98 -25.47 -45.67
C ASN A 24 21.57 -24.82 -44.41
N SER A 25 21.94 -25.71 -43.50
CA SER A 25 22.70 -25.51 -42.26
C SER A 25 24.00 -24.74 -42.50
N THR A 26 24.21 -23.67 -41.71
CA THR A 26 25.55 -23.24 -41.29
C THR A 26 25.47 -22.77 -39.85
N GLN A 27 26.33 -23.37 -39.04
CA GLN A 27 26.44 -23.16 -37.60
C GLN A 27 26.74 -21.69 -37.30
N THR A 28 25.76 -20.96 -36.77
CA THR A 28 26.02 -19.71 -36.07
C THR A 28 25.96 -19.99 -34.59
N SER A 29 27.13 -19.95 -33.95
CA SER A 29 27.31 -20.00 -32.51
C SER A 29 26.27 -19.13 -31.82
N LYS A 30 25.39 -19.76 -31.03
CA LYS A 30 24.47 -19.05 -30.14
C LYS A 30 25.35 -18.37 -29.08
N LYS A 31 25.81 -17.14 -29.37
CA LYS A 31 26.27 -16.22 -28.34
C LYS A 31 25.08 -16.06 -27.40
N THR A 32 25.13 -16.72 -26.26
CA THR A 32 24.22 -16.50 -25.15
C THR A 32 24.29 -15.01 -24.86
N LYS A 33 23.30 -14.23 -25.34
CA LYS A 33 23.09 -12.86 -24.89
C LYS A 33 22.95 -12.98 -23.40
N ARG A 34 24.00 -12.64 -22.64
CA ARG A 34 23.92 -12.43 -21.19
C ARG A 34 22.86 -11.35 -21.04
N GLN A 35 21.63 -11.77 -20.78
CA GLN A 35 20.56 -10.90 -20.31
C GLN A 35 21.21 -10.12 -19.17
N LYS A 36 21.38 -8.82 -19.35
CA LYS A 36 21.85 -7.94 -18.29
C LYS A 36 20.78 -8.07 -17.21
N ARG A 37 20.99 -8.95 -16.24
CA ARG A 37 20.11 -9.02 -15.08
C ARG A 37 20.24 -7.62 -14.48
N ASN A 38 19.15 -6.87 -14.47
CA ASN A 38 19.12 -5.63 -13.70
C ASN A 38 19.49 -6.05 -12.28
N LEU A 39 20.68 -5.65 -11.83
CA LEU A 39 21.13 -5.97 -10.48
C LEU A 39 20.23 -5.21 -9.51
N LEU A 40 19.82 -5.87 -8.45
CA LEU A 40 19.06 -5.23 -7.38
C LEU A 40 19.99 -4.24 -6.67
N THR A 41 19.81 -2.97 -7.00
CA THR A 41 20.49 -1.82 -6.36
C THR A 41 19.46 -1.03 -5.57
N SER A 42 19.87 -0.35 -4.50
CA SER A 42 19.01 0.51 -3.69
C SER A 42 18.15 1.48 -4.52
N ALA A 43 18.72 2.07 -5.59
CA ALA A 43 18.02 2.99 -6.48
C ALA A 43 16.87 2.36 -7.29
N ASN A 44 16.97 1.06 -7.59
CA ASN A 44 16.03 0.35 -8.46
C ASN A 44 15.17 -0.66 -7.68
N ALA A 45 15.37 -0.78 -6.36
CA ALA A 45 14.68 -1.77 -5.54
C ALA A 45 13.18 -1.49 -5.38
N LEU A 46 12.78 -0.22 -5.41
CA LEU A 46 11.40 0.21 -5.16
C LEU A 46 10.67 0.72 -6.41
N GLN A 47 11.27 0.53 -7.58
CA GLN A 47 10.64 0.88 -8.86
C GLN A 47 9.65 -0.21 -9.29
N THR A 48 8.63 0.17 -10.07
CA THR A 48 7.58 -0.75 -10.56
C THR A 48 8.12 -1.88 -11.44
N ASN A 49 9.27 -1.68 -12.08
CA ASN A 49 9.96 -2.68 -12.91
C ASN A 49 11.14 -3.36 -12.18
N SER A 50 11.17 -3.26 -10.84
CA SER A 50 12.28 -3.78 -10.05
C SER A 50 12.42 -5.31 -10.16
N PRO A 51 13.66 -5.84 -10.19
CA PRO A 51 13.92 -7.27 -10.05
C PRO A 51 13.32 -7.91 -8.79
N ILE A 52 13.08 -7.12 -7.73
CA ILE A 52 12.57 -7.62 -6.44
C ILE A 52 11.19 -8.28 -6.55
N LEU A 53 10.40 -7.91 -7.56
CA LEU A 53 9.08 -8.50 -7.81
C LEU A 53 9.20 -9.98 -8.21
N LYS A 54 10.26 -10.32 -8.94
CA LYS A 54 10.51 -11.68 -9.46
C LYS A 54 11.27 -12.56 -8.48
N GLU A 55 12.06 -11.98 -7.58
CA GLU A 55 12.85 -12.74 -6.61
C GLU A 55 12.00 -13.22 -5.42
N ASP A 56 12.40 -14.33 -4.81
CA ASP A 56 11.78 -14.82 -3.59
C ASP A 56 12.39 -14.09 -2.38
N ILE A 57 11.63 -13.14 -1.83
CA ILE A 57 12.08 -12.29 -0.72
C ILE A 57 12.23 -13.12 0.57
N GLN A 58 11.48 -14.23 0.71
CA GLN A 58 11.55 -15.09 1.89
C GLN A 58 12.90 -15.82 1.97
N SER A 59 13.31 -16.43 0.87
CA SER A 59 14.65 -17.04 0.78
C SER A 59 15.76 -16.00 0.90
N LEU A 60 15.55 -14.77 0.43
CA LEU A 60 16.49 -13.68 0.65
C LEU A 60 16.68 -13.38 2.14
N PHE A 61 15.61 -13.30 2.93
CA PHE A 61 15.71 -13.12 4.39
C PHE A 61 16.36 -14.32 5.10
N ALA A 62 16.06 -15.54 4.67
CA ALA A 62 16.74 -16.72 5.23
C ALA A 62 18.25 -16.67 4.94
N SER A 63 18.64 -16.23 3.74
CA SER A 63 20.06 -16.09 3.35
C SER A 63 20.78 -15.00 4.15
N THR A 64 20.10 -13.90 4.49
CA THR A 64 20.70 -12.80 5.27
C THR A 64 20.91 -13.22 6.73
N ILE A 65 19.99 -13.98 7.31
CA ILE A 65 20.15 -14.56 8.65
C ILE A 65 21.32 -15.55 8.68
N LEU A 66 21.48 -16.38 7.65
CA LEU A 66 22.63 -17.29 7.57
C LEU A 66 23.97 -16.55 7.53
N ARG A 67 23.99 -15.38 6.87
CA ARG A 67 25.18 -14.51 6.76
C ARG A 67 25.31 -13.52 7.93
N TRP A 68 24.51 -13.67 8.99
CA TRP A 68 24.53 -12.77 10.14
C TRP A 68 25.92 -12.62 10.75
N SER A 69 26.68 -13.71 10.88
CA SER A 69 28.04 -13.71 11.43
C SER A 69 29.02 -12.83 10.66
N SER A 70 28.81 -12.66 9.35
CA SER A 70 29.66 -11.86 8.45
C SER A 70 29.26 -10.39 8.34
N MET A 71 28.21 -9.95 9.05
CA MET A 71 27.73 -8.58 9.01
C MET A 71 28.41 -7.70 10.07
N THR A 72 28.65 -6.42 9.76
CA THR A 72 29.20 -5.45 10.72
C THR A 72 28.23 -5.19 11.87
N GLU A 73 28.75 -4.88 13.05
CA GLU A 73 27.95 -4.71 14.26
C GLU A 73 26.97 -3.54 14.17
N GLU A 74 27.36 -2.44 13.53
CA GLU A 74 26.46 -1.30 13.27
C GLU A 74 25.25 -1.71 12.43
N LYS A 75 25.47 -2.50 11.38
CA LYS A 75 24.38 -3.01 10.53
C LYS A 75 23.48 -3.96 11.31
N LYS A 76 24.05 -4.77 12.21
CA LYS A 76 23.28 -5.69 13.07
C LYS A 76 22.37 -4.89 14.00
N ARG A 77 22.90 -3.86 14.65
CA ARG A 77 22.12 -2.96 15.53
C ARG A 77 21.00 -2.29 14.76
N ASN A 78 21.30 -1.66 13.63
CA ASN A 78 20.29 -1.01 12.79
C ASN A 78 19.20 -1.97 12.33
N LEU A 79 19.55 -3.22 12.02
CA LEU A 79 18.57 -4.25 11.64
C LEU A 79 17.73 -4.70 12.83
N ILE A 80 18.31 -4.82 14.03
CA ILE A 80 17.56 -5.14 15.26
C ILE A 80 16.57 -4.02 15.57
N ASP A 81 16.99 -2.77 15.45
CA ASP A 81 16.14 -1.60 15.74
C ASP A 81 14.98 -1.45 14.74
N ALA A 82 15.15 -1.98 13.52
CA ALA A 82 14.10 -2.04 12.51
C ALA A 82 12.99 -3.07 12.83
N PHE A 83 13.25 -4.04 13.72
CA PHE A 83 12.21 -5.00 14.09
C PHE A 83 11.11 -4.36 14.96
N PRO A 84 9.91 -4.96 15.00
CA PRO A 84 8.89 -4.57 15.96
C PRO A 84 9.41 -4.63 17.40
N PRO A 85 8.92 -3.78 18.32
CA PRO A 85 9.43 -3.68 19.69
C PRO A 85 9.56 -5.02 20.42
N ALA A 86 8.65 -5.96 20.17
CA ALA A 86 8.67 -7.31 20.76
C ALA A 86 9.91 -8.14 20.39
N TYR A 87 10.59 -7.83 19.28
CA TYR A 87 11.74 -8.57 18.77
C TYR A 87 13.06 -7.77 18.85
N ARG A 88 13.06 -6.59 19.48
CA ARG A 88 14.25 -5.76 19.68
C ARG A 88 15.08 -6.28 20.86
N ILE A 89 15.71 -7.42 20.66
CA ILE A 89 16.52 -8.08 21.69
C ILE A 89 17.99 -8.00 21.28
N HIS A 90 18.78 -7.21 22.01
CA HIS A 90 20.21 -7.03 21.78
C HIS A 90 21.03 -8.03 22.60
N ASN A 91 20.80 -9.33 22.39
CA ASN A 91 21.60 -10.36 23.04
C ASN A 91 23.00 -10.43 22.43
N THR A 92 23.99 -10.53 23.30
CA THR A 92 25.40 -10.66 22.92
C THR A 92 25.86 -12.08 23.21
N ASP A 93 26.56 -12.69 22.26
CA ASP A 93 27.14 -14.01 22.40
C ASP A 93 28.36 -14.01 23.35
N GLU A 94 28.85 -15.18 23.74
CA GLU A 94 30.06 -15.34 24.57
C GLU A 94 31.30 -14.63 23.97
N THR A 95 31.30 -14.44 22.64
CA THR A 95 32.36 -13.75 21.89
C THR A 95 32.17 -12.23 21.80
N GLY A 96 31.18 -11.65 22.48
CA GLY A 96 30.90 -10.21 22.43
C GLY A 96 30.15 -9.74 21.16
N LYS A 97 29.69 -10.67 20.32
CA LYS A 97 29.00 -10.36 19.05
C LYS A 97 27.48 -10.39 19.21
N LEU A 98 26.77 -9.45 18.59
CA LEU A 98 25.31 -9.46 18.61
C LEU A 98 24.76 -10.71 17.90
N GLN A 99 23.92 -11.45 18.62
CA GLN A 99 23.16 -12.59 18.08
C GLN A 99 21.94 -12.09 17.29
N CYS A 100 21.48 -12.92 16.35
CA CYS A 100 20.26 -12.61 15.62
C CYS A 100 19.06 -12.92 16.53
N PRO A 101 18.12 -11.99 16.75
CA PRO A 101 16.98 -12.22 17.64
C PRO A 101 15.95 -13.21 17.05
N ILE A 102 16.08 -13.54 15.76
CA ILE A 102 15.10 -14.33 15.01
C ILE A 102 15.79 -15.51 14.33
N SER A 103 15.13 -16.68 14.32
CA SER A 103 15.62 -17.87 13.65
C SER A 103 15.23 -17.90 12.16
N LYS A 104 16.01 -18.64 11.35
CA LYS A 104 15.68 -18.86 9.93
C LYS A 104 14.31 -19.52 9.72
N GLU A 105 13.95 -20.44 10.62
CA GLU A 105 12.71 -21.21 10.54
C GLU A 105 11.50 -20.34 10.83
N PHE A 106 11.64 -19.36 11.72
CA PHE A 106 10.61 -18.38 12.01
C PHE A 106 10.26 -17.59 10.74
N VAL A 107 11.27 -17.04 10.06
CA VAL A 107 11.05 -16.26 8.84
C VAL A 107 10.44 -17.11 7.72
N ALA A 108 10.92 -18.34 7.53
CA ALA A 108 10.44 -19.22 6.47
C ALA A 108 8.99 -19.68 6.67
N ASN A 109 8.55 -19.84 7.93
CA ASN A 109 7.25 -20.42 8.25
C ASN A 109 6.19 -19.38 8.63
N ASP A 110 6.56 -18.18 9.04
CA ASP A 110 5.60 -17.17 9.49
C ASP A 110 4.64 -16.72 8.38
N SER A 111 3.35 -16.90 8.64
CA SER A 111 2.26 -16.48 7.76
C SER A 111 2.16 -14.96 7.62
N ILE A 112 2.52 -14.22 8.67
CA ILE A 112 2.44 -12.75 8.68
C ILE A 112 3.49 -12.19 7.71
N ILE A 113 4.74 -12.63 7.83
CA ILE A 113 5.81 -12.23 6.91
C ILE A 113 5.46 -12.62 5.47
N LYS A 114 4.90 -13.82 5.22
CA LYS A 114 4.47 -14.22 3.87
C LYS A 114 3.41 -13.29 3.28
N ARG A 115 2.39 -12.96 4.07
CA ARG A 115 1.33 -12.04 3.67
C ARG A 115 1.89 -10.65 3.40
N ASP A 116 2.78 -10.16 4.27
CA ASP A 116 3.34 -8.82 4.18
C ASP A 116 4.33 -8.70 3.01
N VAL A 117 5.09 -9.75 2.71
CA VAL A 117 5.91 -9.84 1.48
C VAL A 117 5.03 -9.80 0.22
N ALA A 118 3.91 -10.53 0.21
CA ALA A 118 2.97 -10.50 -0.91
C ALA A 118 2.29 -9.13 -1.05
N ARG A 119 2.01 -8.44 0.06
CA ARG A 119 1.50 -7.06 0.06
C ARG A 119 2.55 -6.10 -0.47
N PHE A 120 3.79 -6.18 0.03
CA PHE A 120 4.91 -5.37 -0.42
C PHE A 120 5.12 -5.48 -1.93
N LYS A 121 5.11 -6.70 -2.50
CA LYS A 121 5.24 -6.87 -3.95
C LYS A 121 4.12 -6.19 -4.73
N ARG A 122 2.87 -6.31 -4.27
CA ARG A 122 1.73 -5.61 -4.88
C ARG A 122 1.86 -4.09 -4.79
N ASP A 123 2.31 -3.57 -3.65
CA ASP A 123 2.51 -2.14 -3.43
C ASP A 123 3.65 -1.58 -4.32
N VAL A 124 4.72 -2.34 -4.52
CA VAL A 124 5.81 -2.00 -5.45
C VAL A 124 5.33 -2.02 -6.89
N GLU A 125 4.57 -3.04 -7.29
CA GLU A 125 3.99 -3.15 -8.63
C GLU A 125 3.00 -2.00 -8.92
N ALA A 126 2.20 -1.62 -7.93
CA ALA A 126 1.29 -0.48 -8.00
C ALA A 126 2.00 0.89 -8.01
N GLY A 127 3.31 0.94 -7.68
CA GLY A 127 4.11 2.16 -7.70
C GLY A 127 3.91 3.06 -6.49
N TYR A 128 3.43 2.54 -5.36
CA TYR A 128 3.20 3.33 -4.15
C TYR A 128 4.48 3.88 -3.51
N TYR A 129 5.63 3.29 -3.85
CA TYR A 129 6.94 3.74 -3.40
C TYR A 129 7.60 4.73 -4.38
N LEU A 130 6.93 5.13 -5.47
CA LEU A 130 7.42 6.17 -6.36
C LEU A 130 7.31 7.54 -5.66
N LYS A 131 8.32 8.39 -5.85
CA LYS A 131 8.37 9.73 -5.25
C LYS A 131 7.09 10.53 -5.50
N LYS A 132 6.57 10.48 -6.74
CA LYS A 132 5.32 11.17 -7.11
C LYS A 132 4.14 10.73 -6.23
N TRP A 133 4.00 9.43 -5.99
CA TRP A 133 2.91 8.90 -5.14
C TRP A 133 3.06 9.33 -3.68
N GLN A 134 4.30 9.35 -3.18
CA GLN A 134 4.58 9.81 -1.82
C GLN A 134 4.31 11.31 -1.64
N ASP A 135 4.73 12.13 -2.61
CA ASP A 135 4.49 13.57 -2.63
C ASP A 135 2.97 13.87 -2.68
N GLU A 136 2.22 13.14 -3.52
CA GLU A 136 0.76 13.26 -3.62
C GLU A 136 0.07 12.85 -2.31
N GLY A 137 0.52 11.76 -1.68
CA GLY A 137 0.01 11.32 -0.38
C GLY A 137 0.25 12.33 0.74
N GLU A 138 1.44 12.93 0.80
CA GLU A 138 1.77 13.97 1.77
C GLU A 138 0.90 15.22 1.55
N LYS A 139 0.75 15.64 0.29
CA LYS A 139 -0.12 16.76 -0.08
C LYS A 139 -1.57 16.50 0.34
N ALA A 140 -2.10 15.32 0.05
CA ALA A 140 -3.46 14.94 0.43
C ALA A 140 -3.66 14.93 1.95
N MET A 141 -2.66 14.51 2.74
CA MET A 141 -2.72 14.58 4.20
C MET A 141 -2.77 16.03 4.70
N LYS A 142 -1.99 16.94 4.10
CA LYS A 142 -2.02 18.38 4.45
C LYS A 142 -3.36 19.01 4.12
N GLU A 143 -3.85 18.81 2.89
CA GLU A 143 -5.15 19.34 2.46
C GLU A 143 -6.31 18.82 3.32
N ARG A 144 -6.23 17.57 3.78
CA ARG A 144 -7.21 17.00 4.73
C ARG A 144 -7.13 17.68 6.09
N ALA A 145 -5.93 17.95 6.59
CA ALA A 145 -5.74 18.65 7.86
C ALA A 145 -6.24 20.10 7.79
N GLU A 146 -6.09 20.75 6.65
CA GLU A 146 -6.58 22.12 6.36
C GLU A 146 -8.10 22.18 6.12
N GLY A 147 -8.76 21.02 5.98
CA GLY A 147 -10.20 20.93 5.83
C GLY A 147 -10.71 21.24 4.42
N HIS A 148 -9.83 21.33 3.42
CA HIS A 148 -10.20 21.60 2.03
C HIS A 148 -11.16 20.55 1.42
N PHE A 149 -11.17 19.34 1.98
CA PHE A 149 -12.06 18.26 1.53
C PHE A 149 -13.39 18.18 2.29
N ASN A 150 -13.56 18.96 3.37
CA ASN A 150 -14.74 18.85 4.24
C ASN A 150 -16.02 19.33 3.54
N GLU A 151 -15.92 20.36 2.72
CA GLU A 151 -17.06 20.92 2.00
C GLU A 151 -17.57 19.96 0.92
N TYR A 152 -16.66 19.31 0.20
CA TYR A 152 -16.99 18.22 -0.73
C TYR A 152 -17.65 17.03 0.00
N ILE A 153 -17.11 16.61 1.15
CA ILE A 153 -17.71 15.52 1.94
C ILE A 153 -19.13 15.88 2.39
N LYS A 154 -19.36 17.11 2.82
CA LYS A 154 -20.68 17.58 3.24
C LYS A 154 -21.68 17.54 2.09
N GLN A 155 -21.32 18.10 0.93
CA GLN A 155 -22.17 18.09 -0.26
C GLN A 155 -22.46 16.66 -0.74
N HIS A 156 -21.42 15.82 -0.83
CA HIS A 156 -21.59 14.43 -1.24
C HIS A 156 -22.44 13.62 -0.24
N ALA A 157 -22.36 13.92 1.05
CA ALA A 157 -23.21 13.30 2.05
C ALA A 157 -24.69 13.72 1.88
N GLU A 158 -24.95 15.01 1.64
CA GLU A 158 -26.28 15.53 1.35
C GLU A 158 -26.88 14.93 0.06
N ASP A 159 -26.07 14.73 -0.97
CA ASP A 159 -26.49 14.12 -2.23
C ASP A 159 -26.73 12.60 -2.12
N SER A 160 -25.90 11.90 -1.35
CA SER A 160 -25.96 10.43 -1.24
C SER A 160 -27.02 9.94 -0.26
N PHE A 161 -27.25 10.66 0.84
CA PHE A 161 -28.16 10.27 1.92
C PHE A 161 -29.41 11.16 2.00
N GLY A 162 -29.50 12.21 1.19
CA GLY A 162 -30.55 13.21 1.22
C GLY A 162 -30.28 14.33 2.22
N LYS A 163 -30.95 15.47 2.03
CA LYS A 163 -30.90 16.61 2.97
C LYS A 163 -31.35 16.16 4.35
N THR A 164 -30.46 16.16 5.33
CA THR A 164 -30.86 16.17 6.74
C THR A 164 -31.74 17.40 6.93
N GLN A 165 -33.04 17.20 7.13
CA GLN A 165 -33.93 18.33 7.28
C GLN A 165 -33.52 19.14 8.50
N GLU A 166 -33.03 20.36 8.29
CA GLU A 166 -33.40 21.46 9.17
C GLU A 166 -34.91 21.69 9.01
N SER A 167 -35.72 20.87 9.68
CA SER A 167 -37.15 21.12 9.83
C SER A 167 -37.56 20.91 11.27
N HIS A 168 -37.30 21.93 12.08
CA HIS A 168 -38.31 22.43 13.01
C HIS A 168 -38.10 23.93 13.16
N LYS A 169 -38.52 24.68 12.13
CA LYS A 169 -38.92 26.08 12.30
C LYS A 169 -40.40 26.11 12.69
N ASP A 170 -40.66 26.75 13.83
CA ASP A 170 -41.80 27.60 14.15
C ASP A 170 -43.23 27.02 14.09
N HIS A 171 -43.81 26.68 15.27
CA HIS A 171 -45.13 27.20 15.73
C HIS A 171 -45.58 26.61 17.09
N LYS A 172 -45.61 27.42 18.16
CA LYS A 172 -46.69 27.50 19.19
C LYS A 172 -46.41 28.70 20.11
N MET A 173 -46.88 29.90 19.74
CA MET A 173 -48.09 30.53 20.29
C MET A 173 -48.00 30.83 21.80
N MET A 174 -47.96 32.14 22.09
CA MET A 174 -48.53 32.85 23.24
C MET A 174 -48.98 32.01 24.45
N ASN A 175 -48.40 32.30 25.61
CA ASN A 175 -49.18 32.49 26.83
C ASN A 175 -48.54 33.64 27.63
N GLY A 176 -49.29 34.73 27.78
CA GLY A 176 -48.97 35.83 28.68
C GLY A 176 -49.42 35.53 30.11
N MET A 177 -48.97 36.42 31.00
CA MET A 177 -49.39 36.63 32.39
C MET A 177 -49.16 35.47 33.39
N ASP A 178 -48.23 35.64 34.33
CA ASP A 178 -48.55 36.39 35.55
C ASP A 178 -47.28 36.78 36.32
N GLU A 179 -47.25 38.06 36.71
CA GLU A 179 -46.36 38.58 37.73
C GLU A 179 -46.66 37.91 39.07
N LYS A 180 -45.62 37.54 39.82
CA LYS A 180 -45.57 37.79 41.27
C LYS A 180 -44.13 37.77 41.77
N LYS A 181 -43.70 38.95 42.24
CA LYS A 181 -42.63 39.15 43.22
C LYS A 181 -42.72 38.11 44.34
N THR A 182 -41.59 37.55 44.75
CA THR A 182 -41.10 37.64 46.14
C THR A 182 -39.60 37.37 46.19
N GLU A 183 -38.89 38.47 46.42
CA GLU A 183 -37.66 38.61 47.18
C GLU A 183 -37.64 37.70 48.42
N SER A 184 -36.59 36.89 48.58
CA SER A 184 -36.08 36.50 49.90
C SER A 184 -34.65 35.98 49.77
N ASP A 185 -33.73 36.82 50.20
CA ASP A 185 -32.40 36.44 50.69
C ASP A 185 -32.51 35.23 51.64
N ASN A 186 -31.61 34.26 51.50
CA ASN A 186 -30.98 33.74 52.71
C ASN A 186 -29.60 33.12 52.47
N GLU A 187 -28.73 33.56 53.36
CA GLU A 187 -27.32 33.35 53.58
C GLU A 187 -27.03 31.92 54.07
N SER A 188 -25.91 31.33 53.65
CA SER A 188 -25.27 30.25 54.43
C SER A 188 -23.76 30.23 54.15
N LYS A 189 -23.04 31.06 54.93
CA LYS A 189 -21.71 30.73 55.47
C LYS A 189 -21.96 29.69 56.58
N GLY A 190 -21.21 28.60 56.73
CA GLY A 190 -19.76 28.51 56.62
C GLY A 190 -19.10 28.88 57.96
N ASP A 191 -19.44 28.14 59.02
CA ASP A 191 -18.55 27.59 60.09
C ASP A 191 -19.38 27.06 61.26
#